data_AF-A0A9W6JLJ4-F1
#
_entry.id   AF-A0A9W6JLJ4-F1
#
_cell.length_a   1.000
_cell.length_b   1.000
_cell.length_c   1.000
_cell.angle_alpha   90.00
_cell.angle_beta   90.00
_cell.angle_gamma   90.00
#
_symmetry.space_group_name_H-M   'P 1'
#
loop_
_entity.id
_entity.type
_entity.pdbx_description
1 polymer ?
#
loop_
_entity_poly.entity_id
_entity_poly.type
_entity_poly.pdbx_seq_one_letter_code
_entity_poly.pdbx_strand_id
1 'polypeptide(L)'
;MGGLTPAQAKRDLRGSLTRVGGPVTLRRGAGPDAPEVTFKARMTGARAVEGPAGTVSHEHTVILHADDLEGFPLPIRAKAQDAIWQDGRRFTVQQVDDQKRRVAGVLIGVELVVRG
;
A
#
# COMPACT_ATOMS: atom_id res chain seq x y z
N MET A 1 -4.52 -31.63 -9.03
CA MET A 1 -4.94 -30.21 -9.04
C MET A 1 -3.75 -29.36 -8.61
N GLY A 2 -3.09 -28.66 -9.53
CA GLY A 2 -1.99 -27.76 -9.18
C GLY A 2 -2.56 -26.46 -8.63
N GLY A 3 -2.65 -26.32 -7.30
CA GLY A 3 -3.04 -25.05 -6.67
C GLY A 3 -2.00 -23.96 -6.92
N LEU A 4 -2.44 -22.70 -6.95
CA LEU A 4 -1.56 -21.54 -7.05
C LEU A 4 -0.53 -21.58 -5.92
N THR A 5 0.76 -21.70 -6.25
CA THR A 5 1.80 -21.70 -5.23
C THR A 5 2.08 -20.26 -4.75
N PRO A 6 2.48 -20.06 -3.47
CA PRO A 6 2.86 -18.73 -2.99
C PRO A 6 3.97 -18.07 -3.82
N ALA A 7 4.94 -18.85 -4.30
CA ALA A 7 6.03 -18.34 -5.12
C ALA A 7 5.55 -17.84 -6.49
N GLN A 8 4.61 -18.54 -7.12
CA GLN A 8 3.96 -18.08 -8.35
C GLN A 8 3.14 -16.81 -8.08
N ALA A 9 2.33 -16.80 -7.01
CA ALA A 9 1.52 -15.63 -6.64
C ALA A 9 2.36 -14.36 -6.41
N LYS A 10 3.50 -14.47 -5.72
CA LYS A 10 4.47 -13.37 -5.55
C LYS A 10 4.99 -12.89 -6.89
N ARG A 11 5.47 -13.81 -7.73
CA ARG A 11 6.01 -13.49 -9.06
C ARG A 11 4.99 -12.78 -9.94
N ASP A 12 3.75 -13.26 -9.94
CA ASP A 12 2.67 -12.71 -10.75
C ASP A 12 2.28 -11.30 -10.27
N LEU A 13 2.14 -11.11 -8.95
CA LEU A 13 1.88 -9.79 -8.37
C LEU A 13 3.01 -8.81 -8.68
N ARG A 14 4.26 -9.22 -8.47
CA ARG A 14 5.45 -8.41 -8.78
C ARG A 14 5.50 -8.03 -10.25
N GLY A 15 5.23 -8.98 -11.15
CA GLY A 15 5.16 -8.76 -12.59
C GLY A 15 4.07 -7.76 -12.97
N SER A 16 2.88 -7.87 -12.36
CA SER A 16 1.79 -6.90 -12.53
C SER A 16 2.19 -5.50 -12.07
N LEU A 17 2.71 -5.36 -10.84
CA LEU A 17 3.11 -4.06 -10.30
C LEU A 17 4.26 -3.43 -11.10
N THR A 18 5.17 -4.23 -11.63
CA THR A 18 6.26 -3.73 -12.48
C THR A 18 5.73 -3.14 -13.79
N ARG A 19 4.67 -3.74 -14.34
CA ARG A 19 4.07 -3.37 -15.63
C ARG A 19 3.13 -2.17 -15.54
N VAL A 20 2.29 -2.11 -14.50
CA VAL A 20 1.21 -1.09 -14.39
C VAL A 20 1.32 -0.19 -13.16
N GLY A 21 2.24 -0.49 -12.23
CA GLY A 21 2.44 0.28 -11.01
C GLY A 21 3.35 1.48 -11.21
N GLY A 22 3.11 2.53 -10.44
CA GLY A 22 3.95 3.72 -10.34
C GLY A 22 4.83 3.69 -9.08
N PRO A 23 5.87 4.53 -9.03
CA PRO A 23 6.65 4.69 -7.81
C PRO A 23 5.79 5.35 -6.72
N VAL A 24 5.82 4.77 -5.54
CA VAL A 24 5.23 5.36 -4.33
C VAL A 24 6.20 5.20 -3.17
N THR A 25 6.15 6.12 -2.23
CA THR A 25 7.01 6.10 -1.04
C THR A 25 6.13 5.92 0.20
N LEU A 26 6.31 4.83 0.93
CA LEU A 26 5.73 4.67 2.26
C LEU A 26 6.65 5.32 3.28
N ARG A 27 6.11 6.20 4.12
CA ARG A 27 6.86 6.92 5.16
C ARG A 27 6.14 6.89 6.50
N ARG A 28 6.88 6.65 7.58
CA ARG A 28 6.37 6.70 8.97
C ARG A 28 6.75 8.00 9.64
N GLY A 29 5.75 8.82 10.01
CA GLY A 29 5.97 10.13 10.62
C GLY A 29 6.44 11.22 9.63
N ALA A 30 6.84 12.37 10.16
CA ALA A 30 7.17 13.58 9.39
C ALA A 30 8.60 14.12 9.60
N GLY A 31 9.42 13.45 10.42
CA GLY A 31 10.79 13.88 10.73
C GLY A 31 11.80 13.57 9.60
N PRO A 32 12.97 14.22 9.59
CA PRO A 32 14.01 13.99 8.58
C PRO A 32 14.54 12.54 8.58
N ASP A 33 14.61 11.90 9.75
CA ASP A 33 15.03 10.51 9.91
C ASP A 33 13.85 9.52 9.92
N ALA A 34 12.69 9.97 9.42
CA ALA A 34 11.50 9.13 9.31
C ALA A 34 11.81 7.93 8.40
N PRO A 35 11.58 6.69 8.87
CA PRO A 35 11.72 5.52 8.03
C PRO A 35 10.86 5.64 6.78
N GLU A 36 11.46 5.45 5.61
CA GLU A 36 10.76 5.44 4.34
C GLU A 36 11.29 4.36 3.41
N VAL A 37 10.41 3.88 2.54
CA VAL A 37 10.75 2.91 1.50
C VAL A 37 9.98 3.26 0.23
N THR A 38 10.68 3.24 -0.91
CA THR A 38 10.09 3.52 -2.22
C THR A 38 9.98 2.24 -3.03
N PHE A 39 8.80 1.99 -3.57
CA PHE A 39 8.51 0.77 -4.32
C PHE A 39 7.48 1.03 -5.43
N LYS A 40 7.31 0.05 -6.33
CA LYS A 40 6.25 0.11 -7.33
C LYS A 40 4.95 -0.40 -6.73
N ALA A 41 3.93 0.45 -6.73
CA ALA A 41 2.60 0.09 -6.28
C ALA A 41 1.55 0.48 -7.32
N ARG A 42 0.40 -0.19 -7.24
CA ARG A 42 -0.76 0.19 -8.03
C ARG A 42 -1.74 0.91 -7.12
N MET A 43 -1.95 2.20 -7.39
CA MET A 43 -3.03 2.96 -6.78
C MET A 43 -4.27 2.87 -7.67
N THR A 44 -5.41 2.49 -7.09
CA THR A 44 -6.66 2.24 -7.81
C THR A 44 -7.86 2.71 -7.02
N GLY A 45 -8.95 3.02 -7.73
CA GLY A 45 -10.17 3.54 -7.14
C GLY A 45 -9.98 4.96 -6.62
N ALA A 46 -11.02 5.77 -6.72
CA ALA A 46 -11.11 7.05 -6.03
C ALA A 46 -12.54 7.13 -5.51
N ARG A 47 -12.75 6.72 -4.26
CA ARG A 47 -14.05 6.84 -3.61
C ARG A 47 -14.13 8.20 -2.94
N ALA A 48 -15.12 9.01 -3.31
CA ALA A 48 -15.40 10.24 -2.59
C ALA A 48 -15.90 9.89 -1.17
N VAL A 49 -15.31 10.55 -0.17
CA VAL A 49 -15.71 10.44 1.22
C VAL A 49 -15.97 11.85 1.74
N GLU A 50 -17.19 12.05 2.23
CA GLU A 50 -17.59 13.30 2.85
C GLU A 50 -17.05 13.36 4.27
N GLY A 51 -16.29 14.41 4.52
CA GLY A 51 -15.73 14.75 5.82
C GLY A 51 -16.58 15.77 6.56
N PRO A 52 -16.14 16.17 7.76
CA PRO A 52 -16.79 17.24 8.51
C PRO A 52 -16.91 18.52 7.68
N ALA A 53 -18.00 19.27 7.89
CA ALA A 53 -18.28 20.54 7.23
C ALA A 53 -18.33 20.49 5.69
N GLY A 54 -18.74 19.36 5.10
CA GLY A 54 -18.93 19.23 3.65
C GLY A 54 -17.64 19.16 2.84
N THR A 55 -16.51 18.91 3.50
CA THR A 55 -15.24 18.66 2.82
C THR A 55 -15.31 17.31 2.08
N VAL A 56 -14.84 17.24 0.84
CA VAL A 56 -14.76 15.99 0.09
C VAL A 56 -13.30 15.58 0.00
N SER A 57 -12.98 14.37 0.46
CA SER A 57 -11.68 13.73 0.26
C SER A 57 -11.83 12.49 -0.61
N HIS A 58 -10.73 12.03 -1.19
CA HIS A 58 -10.74 10.81 -2.00
C HIS A 58 -9.97 9.70 -1.31
N GLU A 59 -10.60 8.53 -1.22
CA GLU A 59 -9.94 7.31 -0.79
C GLU A 59 -9.48 6.51 -2.01
N HIS A 60 -8.22 6.09 -1.94
CA HIS A 60 -7.58 5.25 -2.93
C HIS A 60 -7.17 3.92 -2.29
N THR A 61 -7.21 2.85 -3.07
CA THR A 61 -6.64 1.56 -2.68
C THR A 61 -5.26 1.42 -3.29
N VAL A 62 -4.25 1.22 -2.46
CA VAL A 62 -2.87 0.98 -2.87
C VAL A 62 -2.54 -0.50 -2.66
N ILE A 63 -2.08 -1.16 -3.71
CA ILE A 63 -1.65 -2.56 -3.67
C ILE A 63 -0.13 -2.58 -3.83
N LEU A 64 0.55 -3.22 -2.87
CA LEU A 64 2.01 -3.34 -2.85
C LEU A 64 2.45 -4.78 -2.61
N HIS A 65 3.68 -5.10 -3.01
CA HIS A 65 4.28 -6.41 -2.81
C HIS A 65 4.91 -6.50 -1.42
N ALA A 66 4.78 -7.65 -0.75
CA ALA A 66 5.27 -7.80 0.63
C ALA A 66 6.79 -7.66 0.74
N ASP A 67 7.53 -8.20 -0.23
CA ASP A 67 8.99 -8.16 -0.25
C ASP A 67 9.54 -6.73 -0.47
N ASP A 68 8.72 -5.78 -0.96
CA ASP A 68 9.12 -4.38 -1.09
C ASP A 68 9.08 -3.61 0.24
N LEU A 69 8.60 -4.24 1.31
CA LEU A 69 8.60 -3.67 2.66
C LEU A 69 9.86 -4.03 3.45
N GLU A 70 10.83 -4.71 2.83
CA GLU A 70 12.09 -5.06 3.49
C GLU A 70 12.80 -3.79 3.98
N GLY A 71 13.16 -3.76 5.26
CA GLY A 71 13.77 -2.60 5.92
C GLY A 71 12.78 -1.54 6.44
N PHE A 72 11.48 -1.63 6.12
CA PHE A 72 10.47 -0.76 6.72
C PHE A 72 9.96 -1.32 8.06
N PRO A 73 9.74 -0.49 9.11
CA PRO A 73 9.33 -1.02 10.41
C PRO A 73 7.88 -1.51 10.38
N LEU A 74 7.67 -2.83 10.44
CA LEU A 74 6.35 -3.47 10.46
C LEU A 74 5.75 -3.54 11.87
N PRO A 75 4.41 -3.60 12.02
CA PRO A 75 3.40 -3.52 10.96
C PRO A 75 3.24 -2.10 10.40
N ILE A 76 2.66 -1.97 9.21
CA ILE A 76 2.18 -0.68 8.68
C ILE A 76 1.06 -0.18 9.60
N ARG A 77 1.07 1.11 9.95
CA ARG A 77 0.16 1.72 10.92
C ARG A 77 -0.82 2.66 10.24
N ALA A 78 -2.10 2.43 10.51
CA ALA A 78 -3.20 3.28 10.06
C ALA A 78 -3.35 4.56 10.91
N LYS A 79 -4.37 5.37 10.59
CA LYS A 79 -4.76 6.60 11.30
C LYS A 79 -3.68 7.68 11.28
N ALA A 80 -3.15 7.94 10.09
CA ALA A 80 -2.18 9.00 9.79
C ALA A 80 -0.78 8.85 10.45
N GLN A 81 -0.47 7.68 11.02
CA GLN A 81 0.89 7.38 11.50
C GLN A 81 1.85 7.08 10.34
N ASP A 82 1.37 6.30 9.37
CA ASP A 82 2.05 6.08 8.10
C ASP A 82 1.31 6.80 6.96
N ALA A 83 2.07 7.21 5.95
CA ALA A 83 1.55 7.86 4.76
C ALA A 83 2.23 7.33 3.50
N ILE A 84 1.45 7.24 2.43
CA ILE A 84 1.95 7.05 1.07
C ILE A 84 2.19 8.42 0.46
N TRP A 85 3.34 8.60 -0.16
CA TRP A 85 3.69 9.75 -0.96
C TRP A 85 3.78 9.33 -2.42
N GLN A 86 3.08 10.06 -3.28
CA GLN A 86 3.12 9.85 -4.71
C GLN A 86 3.11 11.22 -5.39
N ASP A 87 4.08 11.47 -6.26
CA ASP A 87 4.21 12.73 -7.01
C ASP A 87 4.15 13.98 -6.10
N GLY A 88 4.81 13.91 -4.94
CA GLY A 88 4.82 15.00 -3.94
C GLY A 88 3.53 15.17 -3.14
N ARG A 89 2.49 14.38 -3.42
CA ARG A 89 1.22 14.39 -2.69
C ARG A 89 1.24 13.36 -1.57
N ARG A 90 0.73 13.76 -0.39
CA ARG A 90 0.63 12.90 0.80
C ARG A 90 -0.76 12.28 0.91
N PHE A 91 -0.80 10.97 1.06
CA PHE A 91 -2.01 10.20 1.34
C PHE A 91 -1.85 9.47 2.67
N THR A 92 -2.73 9.74 3.60
CA THR A 92 -2.72 9.14 4.94
C THR A 92 -3.27 7.71 4.90
N VAL A 93 -2.58 6.75 5.53
CA VAL A 93 -3.09 5.37 5.62
C VAL A 93 -4.28 5.33 6.58
N GLN A 94 -5.44 4.91 6.07
CA GLN A 94 -6.69 4.77 6.81
C GLN A 94 -6.91 3.33 7.27
N GLN A 95 -6.59 2.36 6.41
CA GLN A 95 -6.74 0.93 6.71
C GLN A 95 -5.59 0.14 6.08
N VAL A 96 -5.25 -0.98 6.72
CA VAL A 96 -4.24 -1.94 6.29
C VAL A 96 -4.90 -3.32 6.25
N ASP A 97 -4.81 -4.00 5.12
CA ASP A 97 -5.34 -5.35 4.94
C ASP A 97 -4.23 -6.27 4.39
N ASP A 98 -3.75 -7.15 5.27
CA ASP A 98 -2.74 -8.15 4.96
C ASP A 98 -3.35 -9.55 4.78
N GLN A 99 -4.67 -9.70 4.91
CA GLN A 99 -5.37 -10.99 4.84
C GLN A 99 -5.78 -11.31 3.41
N LYS A 100 -6.27 -10.33 2.67
CA LYS A 100 -6.74 -10.51 1.27
C LYS A 100 -5.67 -10.97 0.29
N ARG A 101 -4.39 -10.80 0.65
CA ARG A 101 -3.24 -11.09 -0.20
C ARG A 101 -2.34 -12.16 0.40
N ARG A 102 -2.94 -13.15 1.06
CA ARG A 102 -2.26 -14.38 1.51
C ARG A 102 -2.64 -15.57 0.64
N VAL A 103 -1.64 -16.37 0.28
CA VAL A 103 -1.84 -17.64 -0.43
C VAL A 103 -1.21 -18.73 0.42
N ALA A 104 -2.00 -19.72 0.83
CA ALA A 104 -1.59 -20.79 1.74
C ALA A 104 -0.87 -20.27 3.01
N GLY A 105 -1.36 -19.17 3.59
CA GLY A 105 -0.80 -18.53 4.79
C GLY A 105 0.37 -17.57 4.55
N VAL A 106 0.98 -17.58 3.37
CA VAL A 106 2.12 -16.72 3.02
C VAL A 106 1.65 -15.36 2.54
N LEU A 107 2.19 -14.29 3.12
CA LEU A 107 1.92 -12.92 2.68
C LEU A 107 2.57 -12.65 1.33
N ILE A 108 1.75 -12.27 0.35
CA ILE A 108 2.18 -11.96 -1.02
C ILE A 108 2.25 -10.45 -1.22
N GLY A 109 1.31 -9.72 -0.64
CA GLY A 109 1.22 -8.26 -0.72
C GLY A 109 0.35 -7.69 0.39
N VAL A 110 0.21 -6.38 0.41
CA VAL A 110 -0.65 -5.66 1.35
C VAL A 110 -1.56 -4.73 0.55
N GLU A 111 -2.82 -4.64 0.95
CA GLU A 111 -3.74 -3.62 0.46
C GLU A 111 -3.87 -2.53 1.50
N LEU A 112 -3.67 -1.28 1.09
CA LEU A 112 -3.86 -0.11 1.93
C LEU A 112 -5.03 0.69 1.39
N VAL A 113 -5.88 1.19 2.30
CA VAL A 113 -6.78 2.30 1.98
C VAL A 113 -6.09 3.58 2.42
N VAL A 114 -5.88 4.50 1.50
CA VAL A 114 -5.23 5.78 1.78
C VAL A 114 -6.15 6.93 1.42
N ARG A 115 -6.06 8.05 2.15
CA ARG A 115 -6.90 9.23 1.95
C ARG A 115 -6.05 10.49 1.84
N GLY A 116 -6.34 11.32 0.84
CA GLY A 116 -5.72 12.62 0.61
C GLY A 116 -6.51 13.47 -0.37
#